data_AF-A0A336M3X5-F1
#
_entry.id   AF-A0A336M3X5-F1
#
_cell.length_a   1.000
_cell.length_b   1.000
_cell.length_c   1.000
_cell.angle_alpha   90.00
_cell.angle_beta   90.00
_cell.angle_gamma   90.00
#
_symmetry.space_group_name_H-M   'P 1'
#
loop_
_entity.id
_entity.type
_entity.pdbx_description
1 polymer ?
#
loop_
_entity_poly.entity_id
_entity_poly.type
_entity_poly.pdbx_seq_one_letter_code
_entity_poly.pdbx_strand_id
1 'polypeptide(L)'
;MNLISFKFIFLLVCFALTWNFIVSEFTEDKVYFIQNRRYGEFLYASDTLYDRSRRSIFTWASALNNVCYQRYVSPVLDISDPDYRSKKDEQDSTFNKIKKTETKDLCLWKFDLGNDLNVYQMYSEKPKGNNDLYDSEYLYSPTDGLKYDRNRRRVFTWTEGNCGGGPECDWIIEPVYEDQNKNKFYTIKNRSYGEYLYAGSDDFKINKQTHDGTLHIVYSEKTYVTERQVFTWKYSNDDEVKSDETAHWLIKSV
;
A
#
# COMPACT_ATOMS: atom_id res chain seq x y z
N MET A 1 58.18 10.45 -14.23
CA MET A 1 56.83 10.68 -14.78
C MET A 1 55.97 9.47 -14.41
N ASN A 2 55.01 9.66 -13.48
CA ASN A 2 54.23 8.57 -12.89
C ASN A 2 53.02 8.23 -13.76
N LEU A 3 53.11 7.16 -14.55
CA LEU A 3 52.02 6.63 -15.40
C LEU A 3 50.90 5.91 -14.61
N ILE A 4 51.00 5.81 -13.28
CA ILE A 4 50.09 5.01 -12.44
C ILE A 4 48.81 5.80 -12.08
N SER A 5 48.79 7.12 -12.21
CA SER A 5 47.67 7.95 -11.74
C SER A 5 46.44 7.96 -12.67
N PHE A 6 46.59 7.72 -13.97
CA PHE A 6 45.47 7.92 -14.92
C PHE A 6 44.53 6.71 -15.04
N LYS A 7 45.03 5.48 -14.86
CA LYS A 7 44.20 4.26 -14.90
C LYS A 7 43.26 4.13 -13.69
N PHE A 8 43.66 4.66 -12.53
CA PHE A 8 42.86 4.60 -11.31
C PHE A 8 41.66 5.56 -11.35
N ILE A 9 41.83 6.75 -11.94
CA ILE A 9 40.76 7.73 -12.12
C ILE A 9 39.73 7.22 -13.13
N PHE A 10 40.17 6.58 -14.22
CA PHE A 10 39.24 6.02 -15.21
C PHE A 10 38.41 4.85 -14.66
N LEU A 11 38.99 4.02 -13.77
CA LEU A 11 38.26 2.93 -13.12
C LEU A 11 37.20 3.47 -12.13
N LEU A 12 37.52 4.53 -11.37
CA LEU A 12 36.60 5.19 -10.44
C LEU A 12 35.44 5.89 -11.16
N VAL A 13 35.70 6.52 -12.31
CA VAL A 13 34.67 7.13 -13.15
C VAL A 13 33.77 6.06 -13.78
N CYS A 14 34.31 4.90 -14.17
CA CYS A 14 33.51 3.78 -14.66
C CYS A 14 32.65 3.12 -13.57
N PHE A 15 33.11 2.99 -12.33
CA PHE A 15 32.28 2.49 -11.22
C PHE A 15 31.20 3.49 -10.78
N ALA A 16 31.44 4.80 -10.92
CA ALA A 16 30.43 5.82 -10.65
C ALA A 16 29.36 5.93 -11.74
N LEU A 17 29.66 5.51 -12.98
CA LEU A 17 28.74 5.60 -14.13
C LEU A 17 27.91 4.33 -14.38
N THR A 18 28.19 3.21 -13.73
CA THR A 18 27.44 1.95 -13.94
C THR A 18 26.23 1.77 -13.03
N TRP A 19 25.94 2.71 -12.14
CA TRP A 19 24.85 2.60 -11.14
C TRP A 19 23.58 3.40 -11.45
N ASN A 20 23.45 3.97 -12.65
CA ASN A 20 22.26 4.76 -13.04
C ASN A 20 21.48 4.19 -14.21
N PHE A 21 21.58 2.89 -14.47
CA PHE A 21 20.56 2.19 -15.26
C PHE A 21 19.58 1.53 -14.31
N ILE A 22 18.64 2.33 -13.78
CA ILE A 22 17.46 1.77 -13.13
C ILE A 22 16.52 1.35 -14.26
N VAL A 23 16.70 0.13 -14.73
CA VAL A 23 15.73 -0.59 -15.56
C VAL A 23 14.47 -0.72 -14.73
N SER A 24 13.29 -0.37 -15.27
CA SER A 24 12.02 -0.52 -14.55
C SER A 24 11.82 -2.00 -14.19
N GLU A 25 12.06 -2.34 -12.93
CA GLU A 25 11.92 -3.71 -12.43
C GLU A 25 10.45 -4.14 -12.37
N PHE A 26 9.55 -3.16 -12.41
CA PHE A 26 8.11 -3.33 -12.44
C PHE A 26 7.58 -3.24 -13.87
N THR A 27 6.72 -4.19 -14.25
CA THR A 27 6.07 -4.25 -15.56
C THR A 27 4.56 -4.28 -15.37
N GLU A 28 3.81 -3.56 -16.22
CA GLU A 28 2.35 -3.41 -16.15
C GLU A 28 1.58 -4.75 -16.14
N ASP A 29 2.12 -5.77 -16.81
CA ASP A 29 1.49 -7.10 -16.92
C ASP A 29 1.66 -7.99 -15.68
N LYS A 30 2.47 -7.57 -14.69
CA LYS A 30 2.75 -8.37 -13.51
C LYS A 30 1.99 -7.87 -12.30
N VAL A 31 1.56 -8.83 -11.48
CA VAL A 31 0.99 -8.58 -10.15
C VAL A 31 2.04 -8.86 -9.09
N TYR A 32 2.01 -8.07 -8.03
CA TYR A 32 2.99 -8.09 -6.97
C TYR A 32 2.32 -8.13 -5.62
N PHE A 33 2.93 -8.80 -4.66
CA PHE A 33 2.64 -8.53 -3.26
C PHE A 33 3.67 -7.54 -2.72
N ILE A 34 3.25 -6.80 -1.69
CA ILE A 34 4.08 -5.83 -0.99
C ILE A 34 4.10 -6.22 0.48
N GLN A 35 5.26 -6.59 1.01
CA GLN A 35 5.41 -7.08 2.37
C GLN A 35 6.33 -6.15 3.17
N ASN A 36 5.85 -5.71 4.33
CA ASN A 36 6.64 -4.89 5.25
C ASN A 36 7.80 -5.71 5.85
N ARG A 37 9.01 -5.16 5.82
CA ARG A 37 10.21 -5.83 6.36
C ARG A 37 10.11 -6.08 7.86
N ARG A 38 9.73 -5.05 8.63
CA ARG A 38 9.74 -5.09 10.09
C ARG A 38 8.79 -6.15 10.64
N TYR A 39 7.59 -6.24 10.06
CA TYR A 39 6.51 -7.07 10.62
C TYR A 39 6.25 -8.35 9.82
N GLY A 40 6.76 -8.48 8.59
CA GLY A 40 6.43 -9.60 7.71
C GLY A 40 4.96 -9.62 7.26
N GLU A 41 4.26 -8.49 7.40
CA GLU A 41 2.84 -8.32 7.07
C GLU A 41 2.70 -7.75 5.65
N PHE A 42 1.64 -8.12 4.92
CA PHE A 42 1.41 -7.67 3.54
C PHE A 42 0.52 -6.43 3.51
N LEU A 43 0.69 -5.56 2.51
CA LEU A 43 -0.12 -4.37 2.28
C LEU A 43 -1.46 -4.73 1.62
N TYR A 44 -2.57 -4.33 2.23
CA TYR A 44 -3.93 -4.57 1.74
C TYR A 44 -4.70 -3.27 1.58
N ALA A 45 -5.51 -3.19 0.52
CA ALA A 45 -6.65 -2.28 0.51
C ALA A 45 -7.75 -2.87 1.40
N SER A 46 -8.43 -2.05 2.21
CA SER A 46 -9.49 -2.55 3.08
C SER A 46 -10.73 -2.96 2.29
N ASP A 47 -11.45 -3.94 2.80
CA ASP A 47 -12.84 -4.19 2.40
C ASP A 47 -13.77 -3.07 2.90
N THR A 48 -13.44 -2.44 4.01
CA THR A 48 -14.23 -1.41 4.66
C THR A 48 -14.03 -0.09 3.92
N LEU A 49 -15.13 0.50 3.47
CA LEU A 49 -15.10 1.84 2.89
C LEU A 49 -14.84 2.84 4.02
N TYR A 50 -13.84 3.71 3.80
CA TYR A 50 -13.65 4.90 4.60
C TYR A 50 -14.81 5.87 4.35
N ASP A 51 -15.09 6.09 3.07
CA ASP A 51 -16.30 6.76 2.58
C ASP A 51 -16.66 6.26 1.17
N ARG A 52 -17.55 6.97 0.47
CA ARG A 52 -18.05 6.56 -0.85
C ARG A 52 -16.94 6.31 -1.89
N SER A 53 -15.79 6.97 -1.77
CA SER A 53 -14.77 7.00 -2.82
C SER A 53 -13.43 6.45 -2.35
N ARG A 54 -13.31 6.04 -1.08
CA ARG A 54 -12.02 5.74 -0.44
C ARG A 54 -12.08 4.49 0.41
N ARG A 55 -11.00 3.71 0.40
CA ARG A 55 -10.78 2.62 1.36
C ARG A 55 -9.49 2.82 2.11
N SER A 56 -9.50 2.52 3.39
CA SER A 56 -8.29 2.52 4.21
C SER A 56 -7.29 1.46 3.71
N ILE A 57 -6.00 1.72 3.91
CA ILE A 57 -4.93 0.73 3.71
C ILE A 57 -4.46 0.21 5.06
N PHE A 58 -4.12 -1.06 5.13
CA PHE A 58 -3.51 -1.67 6.32
C PHE A 58 -2.47 -2.71 5.94
N THR A 59 -1.69 -3.17 6.91
CA THR A 59 -0.94 -4.42 6.79
C THR A 59 -1.52 -5.54 7.65
N TRP A 60 -1.42 -6.77 7.15
CA TRP A 60 -1.91 -7.95 7.85
C TRP A 60 -1.02 -9.18 7.62
N ALA A 61 -0.91 -10.01 8.66
CA ALA A 61 -0.18 -11.28 8.61
C ALA A 61 -1.04 -12.31 7.87
N SER A 62 -0.63 -12.68 6.65
CA SER A 62 -1.34 -13.67 5.84
C SER A 62 -1.36 -15.04 6.53
N ALA A 63 -2.47 -15.77 6.41
CA ALA A 63 -2.55 -17.15 6.88
C ALA A 63 -1.58 -18.07 6.11
N LEU A 64 -1.02 -19.07 6.80
CA LEU A 64 0.19 -19.83 6.45
C LEU A 64 0.24 -20.50 5.07
N ASN A 65 -0.85 -20.60 4.32
CA ASN A 65 -0.90 -21.38 3.09
C ASN A 65 -1.43 -20.64 1.86
N ASN A 66 -1.80 -19.36 1.99
CA ASN A 66 -2.27 -18.60 0.85
C ASN A 66 -1.93 -17.13 1.04
N VAL A 67 -0.90 -16.67 0.32
CA VAL A 67 -0.47 -15.28 0.33
C VAL A 67 -1.67 -14.46 -0.12
N CYS A 68 -2.21 -13.67 0.81
CA CYS A 68 -3.31 -12.73 0.59
C CYS A 68 -4.74 -13.25 0.56
N TYR A 69 -4.94 -14.44 1.12
CA TYR A 69 -6.29 -14.92 1.36
C TYR A 69 -6.93 -14.23 2.57
N GLN A 70 -7.93 -13.38 2.31
CA GLN A 70 -8.86 -12.87 3.31
C GLN A 70 -10.27 -13.41 3.02
N ARG A 71 -10.96 -13.94 4.05
CA ARG A 71 -12.33 -14.44 3.91
C ARG A 71 -13.32 -13.29 4.14
N TYR A 72 -14.21 -13.06 3.18
CA TYR A 72 -14.99 -11.83 3.07
C TYR A 72 -16.36 -11.84 3.75
N VAL A 73 -16.71 -10.67 4.31
CA VAL A 73 -18.07 -10.19 4.53
C VAL A 73 -18.20 -8.89 3.71
N SER A 74 -19.35 -8.60 3.11
CA SER A 74 -19.57 -7.39 2.29
C SER A 74 -18.96 -6.13 2.91
N PRO A 75 -18.39 -5.21 2.10
CA PRO A 75 -17.72 -4.01 2.59
C PRO A 75 -18.63 -3.32 3.60
N VAL A 76 -18.18 -3.14 4.85
CA VAL A 76 -18.91 -2.38 5.88
C VAL A 76 -18.43 -0.93 5.83
N LEU A 77 -19.27 0.05 6.13
CA LEU A 77 -18.81 1.42 6.34
C LEU A 77 -18.13 1.52 7.72
N ASP A 78 -17.01 2.23 7.82
CA ASP A 78 -16.35 2.46 9.10
C ASP A 78 -17.16 3.46 9.97
N ILE A 79 -18.16 2.95 10.68
CA ILE A 79 -19.01 3.73 11.58
C ILE A 79 -18.25 4.31 12.79
N SER A 80 -17.02 3.85 13.03
CA SER A 80 -16.20 4.34 14.13
C SER A 80 -15.57 5.70 13.81
N ASP A 81 -15.46 6.07 12.54
CA ASP A 81 -14.85 7.32 12.12
C ASP A 81 -15.77 8.54 12.44
N PRO A 82 -15.24 9.58 13.10
CA PRO A 82 -16.01 10.78 13.44
C PRO A 82 -16.54 11.55 12.22
N ASP A 83 -15.86 11.53 11.08
CA ASP A 83 -16.31 12.19 9.85
C ASP A 83 -17.53 11.46 9.26
N TYR A 84 -17.57 10.13 9.34
CA TYR A 84 -18.74 9.34 8.95
C TYR A 84 -19.98 9.75 9.76
N ARG A 85 -19.83 9.88 11.08
CA ARG A 85 -20.94 10.23 11.97
C ARG A 85 -21.58 11.58 11.62
N SER A 86 -20.82 12.49 11.04
CA SER A 86 -21.32 13.80 10.61
C SER A 86 -22.17 13.76 9.33
N LYS A 87 -22.12 12.68 8.53
CA LYS A 87 -22.75 12.56 7.20
C LYS A 87 -23.64 11.32 7.02
N LYS A 88 -24.03 10.69 8.13
CA LYS A 88 -24.68 9.37 8.18
C LYS A 88 -25.94 9.24 7.30
N ASP A 89 -26.88 10.19 7.39
CA ASP A 89 -28.20 10.06 6.75
C ASP A 89 -28.12 10.09 5.21
N GLU A 90 -27.12 10.77 4.64
CA GLU A 90 -26.92 10.78 3.19
C GLU A 90 -26.30 9.46 2.70
N GLN A 91 -25.39 8.86 3.48
CA GLN A 91 -24.59 7.70 3.09
C GLN A 91 -25.37 6.37 3.18
N ASP A 92 -26.27 6.22 4.16
CA ASP A 92 -27.05 4.99 4.38
C ASP A 92 -28.01 4.64 3.21
N SER A 93 -28.49 5.64 2.46
CA SER A 93 -29.42 5.44 1.32
C SER A 93 -28.77 4.76 0.10
N THR A 94 -27.47 4.96 -0.10
CA THR A 94 -26.72 4.46 -1.27
C THR A 94 -26.12 3.08 -1.01
N PHE A 95 -25.71 2.83 0.23
CA PHE A 95 -24.98 1.64 0.65
C PHE A 95 -25.82 0.34 0.60
N ASN A 96 -27.13 0.44 0.86
CA ASN A 96 -28.04 -0.70 0.85
C ASN A 96 -28.18 -1.42 -0.52
N LYS A 97 -27.62 -0.85 -1.60
CA LYS A 97 -27.65 -1.43 -2.94
C LYS A 97 -26.49 -2.41 -3.23
N ILE A 98 -25.45 -2.41 -2.40
CA ILE A 98 -24.20 -3.16 -2.65
C ILE A 98 -24.11 -4.36 -1.69
N LYS A 99 -25.00 -5.34 -1.85
CA LYS A 99 -24.88 -6.65 -1.17
C LYS A 99 -24.55 -7.73 -2.18
N LYS A 100 -23.27 -7.83 -2.53
CA LYS A 100 -22.75 -9.01 -3.21
C LYS A 100 -21.43 -9.41 -2.57
N THR A 101 -21.28 -10.71 -2.34
CA THR A 101 -20.08 -11.32 -1.78
C THR A 101 -19.17 -11.64 -2.94
N GLU A 102 -18.04 -10.93 -3.05
CA GLU A 102 -17.02 -11.21 -4.05
C GLU A 102 -15.69 -11.45 -3.36
N THR A 103 -14.97 -12.47 -3.81
CA THR A 103 -13.59 -12.77 -3.41
C THR A 103 -12.67 -11.77 -4.09
N LYS A 104 -12.04 -10.89 -3.31
CA LYS A 104 -11.02 -9.96 -3.80
C LYS A 104 -9.63 -10.45 -3.39
N ASP A 105 -8.62 -10.22 -4.22
CA ASP A 105 -7.22 -10.43 -3.82
C ASP A 105 -6.63 -9.06 -3.42
N LEU A 106 -7.03 -8.60 -2.23
CA LEU A 106 -6.84 -7.22 -1.75
C LEU A 106 -5.39 -6.78 -1.53
N CYS A 107 -4.43 -7.70 -1.61
CA CYS A 107 -3.02 -7.39 -1.46
C CYS A 107 -2.25 -7.32 -2.78
N LEU A 108 -2.88 -7.66 -3.91
CA LEU A 108 -2.20 -7.72 -5.19
C LEU A 108 -2.17 -6.33 -5.78
N TRP A 109 -0.96 -5.87 -6.04
CA TRP A 109 -0.67 -4.54 -6.55
C TRP A 109 -0.06 -4.65 -7.94
N LYS A 110 -0.47 -3.75 -8.82
CA LYS A 110 0.16 -3.47 -10.10
C LYS A 110 0.80 -2.08 -10.07
N PHE A 111 1.70 -1.86 -11.01
CA PHE A 111 2.45 -0.61 -11.15
C PHE A 111 2.36 -0.14 -12.59
N ASP A 112 1.74 1.02 -12.80
CA ASP A 112 1.80 1.74 -14.07
C ASP A 112 2.98 2.71 -14.01
N LEU A 113 3.81 2.72 -15.06
CA LEU A 113 4.96 3.61 -15.12
C LEU A 113 4.49 5.05 -15.35
N GLY A 114 4.90 5.96 -14.48
CA GLY A 114 4.67 7.39 -14.64
C GLY A 114 5.53 8.01 -15.73
N ASN A 115 5.34 9.30 -15.96
CA ASN A 115 6.13 10.05 -16.95
C ASN A 115 7.61 10.22 -16.57
N ASP A 116 7.95 10.01 -15.30
CA ASP A 116 9.28 10.20 -14.75
C ASP A 116 9.89 8.87 -14.31
N LEU A 117 11.22 8.79 -14.35
CA LEU A 117 11.96 7.60 -13.91
C LEU A 117 11.63 7.27 -12.44
N ASN A 118 11.35 5.98 -12.19
CA ASN A 118 10.99 5.43 -10.87
C ASN A 118 9.72 5.97 -10.24
N VAL A 119 8.91 6.73 -10.98
CA VAL A 119 7.59 7.16 -10.52
C VAL A 119 6.58 6.15 -11.03
N TYR A 120 5.77 5.62 -10.12
CA TYR A 120 4.75 4.63 -10.42
C TYR A 120 3.41 5.05 -9.84
N GLN A 121 2.34 4.69 -10.55
CA GLN A 121 1.01 4.64 -9.98
C GLN A 121 0.75 3.21 -9.53
N MET A 122 0.45 3.05 -8.25
CA MET A 122 0.20 1.74 -7.64
C MET A 122 -1.30 1.51 -7.57
N TYR A 123 -1.78 0.34 -7.98
CA TYR A 123 -3.21 0.04 -7.94
C TYR A 123 -3.51 -1.42 -7.64
N SER A 124 -4.66 -1.65 -7.03
CA SER A 124 -5.29 -2.96 -6.88
C SER A 124 -6.35 -3.10 -7.96
N GLU A 125 -6.36 -4.23 -8.67
CA GLU A 125 -7.49 -4.56 -9.54
C GLU A 125 -8.70 -4.98 -8.70
N LYS A 126 -9.89 -4.56 -9.14
CA LYS A 126 -11.14 -5.15 -8.66
C LYS A 126 -11.42 -6.41 -9.48
N PRO A 127 -11.94 -7.49 -8.85
CA PRO A 127 -12.58 -8.55 -9.61
C PRO A 127 -13.70 -7.94 -10.45
N LYS A 128 -13.77 -8.30 -11.74
CA LYS A 128 -14.83 -7.81 -12.62
C LYS A 128 -16.19 -8.35 -12.17
N GLY A 129 -16.89 -7.61 -11.33
CA GLY A 129 -18.33 -7.73 -11.18
C GLY A 129 -19.01 -7.22 -12.45
N ASN A 130 -20.04 -7.92 -12.93
CA ASN A 130 -20.66 -7.72 -14.25
C ASN A 130 -21.15 -6.29 -14.62
N ASN A 131 -21.04 -5.26 -13.76
CA ASN A 131 -21.61 -3.93 -14.00
C ASN A 131 -20.80 -2.73 -13.46
N ASP A 132 -19.58 -2.90 -12.92
CA ASP A 132 -18.80 -1.77 -12.39
C ASP A 132 -17.87 -1.17 -13.47
N LEU A 133 -17.93 0.16 -13.62
CA LEU A 133 -17.26 0.95 -14.67
C LEU A 133 -15.76 1.18 -14.45
N TYR A 134 -15.20 0.76 -13.31
CA TYR A 134 -13.80 1.04 -12.93
C TYR A 134 -13.07 -0.24 -12.52
N ASP A 135 -12.04 -0.59 -13.30
CA ASP A 135 -11.28 -1.84 -13.17
C ASP A 135 -10.18 -1.80 -12.08
N SER A 136 -9.75 -0.59 -11.68
CA SER A 136 -8.57 -0.38 -10.81
C SER A 136 -8.86 0.58 -9.65
N GLU A 137 -8.18 0.38 -8.52
CA GLU A 137 -8.18 1.31 -7.39
C GLU A 137 -6.77 1.75 -7.04
N TYR A 138 -6.51 3.05 -7.16
CA TYR A 138 -5.16 3.59 -7.04
C TYR A 138 -4.83 3.95 -5.59
N LEU A 139 -3.66 3.52 -5.14
CA LEU A 139 -3.07 3.97 -3.89
C LEU A 139 -2.75 5.46 -4.00
N TYR A 140 -3.23 6.25 -3.06
CA TYR A 140 -2.95 7.68 -3.06
C TYR A 140 -2.82 8.23 -1.64
N SER A 141 -2.11 9.35 -1.56
CA SER A 141 -1.88 10.10 -0.34
C SER A 141 -2.76 11.35 -0.36
N PRO A 142 -3.77 11.48 0.53
CA PRO A 142 -4.75 12.55 0.48
C PRO A 142 -4.18 13.89 0.94
N THR A 143 -4.89 14.98 0.65
CA THR A 143 -4.57 16.31 1.19
C THR A 143 -4.69 16.39 2.72
N ASP A 144 -4.23 17.50 3.31
CA ASP A 144 -4.08 17.68 4.76
C ASP A 144 -5.35 17.51 5.59
N GLY A 145 -6.53 17.65 4.98
CA GLY A 145 -7.81 17.43 5.66
C GLY A 145 -8.06 15.99 6.13
N LEU A 146 -7.28 15.01 5.65
CA LEU A 146 -7.41 13.59 6.04
C LEU A 146 -6.17 13.05 6.78
N LYS A 147 -5.35 13.95 7.32
CA LYS A 147 -4.23 13.53 8.16
C LYS A 147 -4.73 12.76 9.38
N TYR A 148 -3.95 11.76 9.79
CA TYR A 148 -4.21 11.06 11.05
C TYR A 148 -3.88 11.96 12.24
N ASP A 149 -2.74 12.65 12.17
CA ASP A 149 -2.34 13.69 13.12
C ASP A 149 -1.40 14.72 12.47
N ARG A 150 -0.70 15.52 13.28
CA ARG A 150 0.18 16.59 12.81
C ARG A 150 1.32 16.10 11.91
N ASN A 151 1.77 14.87 12.09
CA ASN A 151 2.96 14.34 11.44
C ASN A 151 2.64 13.21 10.46
N ARG A 152 1.47 12.59 10.59
CA ARG A 152 1.08 11.38 9.88
C ARG A 152 -0.12 11.59 9.02
N ARG A 153 -0.02 11.09 7.79
CA ARG A 153 -1.14 11.09 6.85
C ARG A 153 -1.63 9.67 6.64
N ARG A 154 -2.95 9.51 6.60
CA ARG A 154 -3.58 8.23 6.25
C ARG A 154 -3.35 7.96 4.76
N VAL A 155 -3.24 6.69 4.39
CA VAL A 155 -3.15 6.29 2.98
C VAL A 155 -4.40 5.53 2.62
N PHE A 156 -4.89 5.76 1.40
CA PHE A 156 -6.14 5.18 0.91
C PHE A 156 -5.96 4.58 -0.47
N THR A 157 -6.87 3.69 -0.87
CA THR A 157 -7.17 3.50 -2.29
C THR A 157 -8.34 4.38 -2.72
N TRP A 158 -8.26 4.90 -3.95
CA TRP A 158 -9.35 5.62 -4.62
C TRP A 158 -10.21 4.63 -5.41
N THR A 159 -11.51 4.57 -5.10
CA THR A 159 -12.39 3.52 -5.63
C THR A 159 -13.05 3.86 -6.97
N GLU A 160 -12.99 5.14 -7.38
CA GLU A 160 -13.61 5.65 -8.61
C GLU A 160 -12.69 5.51 -9.84
N GLY A 161 -11.68 4.65 -9.77
CA GLY A 161 -10.78 4.42 -10.91
C GLY A 161 -9.63 5.42 -10.96
N ASN A 162 -9.39 5.96 -12.16
CA ASN A 162 -8.30 6.88 -12.45
C ASN A 162 -8.22 7.99 -11.39
N CYS A 163 -7.11 8.04 -10.67
CA CYS A 163 -6.90 9.06 -9.65
C CYS A 163 -6.50 10.44 -10.21
N GLY A 164 -6.86 10.70 -11.47
CA GLY A 164 -6.68 11.97 -12.17
C GLY A 164 -5.25 12.27 -12.59
N GLY A 165 -4.32 11.32 -12.45
CA GLY A 165 -2.88 11.55 -12.69
C GLY A 165 -2.27 12.62 -11.78
N GLY A 166 -2.89 12.89 -10.63
CA GLY A 166 -2.39 13.86 -9.67
C GLY A 166 -1.13 13.36 -8.95
N PRO A 167 -0.26 14.27 -8.50
CA PRO A 167 0.98 13.91 -7.79
C PRO A 167 0.72 13.16 -6.47
N GLU A 168 -0.51 13.17 -5.97
CA GLU A 168 -0.98 12.38 -4.82
C GLU A 168 -0.91 10.86 -5.06
N CYS A 169 -0.91 10.42 -6.31
CA CYS A 169 -0.81 9.01 -6.71
C CYS A 169 0.56 8.63 -7.26
N ASP A 170 1.46 9.59 -7.41
CA ASP A 170 2.80 9.36 -7.88
C ASP A 170 3.66 8.85 -6.72
N TRP A 171 4.14 7.63 -6.85
CA TRP A 171 5.00 6.98 -5.86
C TRP A 171 6.39 6.75 -6.45
N ILE A 172 7.39 7.35 -5.83
CA ILE A 172 8.80 7.09 -6.11
C ILE A 172 9.18 5.80 -5.38
N ILE A 173 9.62 4.79 -6.13
CA ILE A 173 10.05 3.49 -5.58
C ILE A 173 11.55 3.32 -5.78
N GLU A 174 12.29 3.26 -4.68
CA GLU A 174 13.76 3.23 -4.70
C GLU A 174 14.31 2.05 -3.91
N PRO A 175 15.34 1.34 -4.43
CA PRO A 175 15.96 0.23 -3.72
C PRO A 175 16.72 0.72 -2.48
N VAL A 176 16.60 -0.02 -1.38
CA VAL A 176 17.33 0.23 -0.13
C VAL A 176 18.50 -0.74 0.01
N TYR A 177 18.21 -2.05 -0.04
CA TYR A 177 19.21 -3.12 0.05
C TYR A 177 18.66 -4.44 -0.53
N GLU A 178 19.56 -5.41 -0.72
CA GLU A 178 19.24 -6.78 -1.08
C GLU A 178 19.74 -7.73 0.03
N ASP A 179 18.90 -8.65 0.48
CA ASP A 179 19.28 -9.64 1.50
C ASP A 179 20.05 -10.83 0.91
N GLN A 180 20.51 -11.74 1.78
CA GLN A 180 21.28 -12.93 1.38
C GLN A 180 20.49 -13.90 0.48
N ASN A 181 19.15 -13.81 0.51
CA ASN A 181 18.25 -14.62 -0.32
C ASN A 181 17.89 -13.91 -1.64
N LYS A 182 18.56 -12.80 -1.96
CA LYS A 182 18.30 -11.94 -3.12
C LYS A 182 16.92 -11.28 -3.08
N ASN A 183 16.33 -11.12 -1.89
CA ASN A 183 15.14 -10.30 -1.74
C ASN A 183 15.56 -8.83 -1.73
N LYS A 184 15.01 -8.06 -2.66
CA LYS A 184 15.21 -6.61 -2.73
C LYS A 184 14.15 -5.89 -1.90
N PHE A 185 14.60 -4.92 -1.12
CA PHE A 185 13.76 -4.06 -0.31
C PHE A 185 13.76 -2.65 -0.86
N TYR A 186 12.60 -2.01 -0.82
CA TYR A 186 12.35 -0.71 -1.41
C TYR A 186 11.78 0.26 -0.37
N THR A 187 12.03 1.54 -0.59
CA THR A 187 11.21 2.61 -0.03
C THR A 187 10.12 2.99 -1.04
N ILE A 188 8.98 3.44 -0.52
CA ILE A 188 7.86 3.91 -1.33
C ILE A 188 7.55 5.33 -0.85
N LYS A 189 7.91 6.34 -1.64
CA LYS A 189 7.79 7.76 -1.28
C LYS A 189 6.72 8.43 -2.12
N ASN A 190 5.75 9.07 -1.48
CA ASN A 190 4.80 9.90 -2.19
C ASN A 190 5.50 11.13 -2.75
N ARG A 191 5.38 11.34 -4.07
CA ARG A 191 6.06 12.42 -4.78
C ARG A 191 5.58 13.81 -4.35
N SER A 192 4.27 13.99 -4.18
CA SER A 192 3.67 15.29 -3.83
C SER A 192 4.20 15.83 -2.50
N TYR A 193 4.25 14.97 -1.48
CA TYR A 193 4.55 15.40 -0.12
C TYR A 193 6.00 15.12 0.31
N GLY A 194 6.72 14.26 -0.42
CA GLY A 194 8.02 13.75 0.00
C GLY A 194 7.94 12.93 1.28
N GLU A 195 6.80 12.27 1.52
CA GLU A 195 6.52 11.44 2.68
C GLU A 195 6.63 9.95 2.29
N TYR A 196 7.17 9.11 3.18
CA TYR A 196 7.41 7.69 2.94
C TYR A 196 6.29 6.83 3.53
N LEU A 197 5.86 5.82 2.78
CA LEU A 197 4.92 4.80 3.23
C LEU A 197 5.57 3.93 4.31
N TYR A 198 4.92 3.79 5.45
CA TYR A 198 5.42 2.94 6.53
C TYR A 198 4.27 2.26 7.29
N ALA A 199 4.57 1.09 7.86
CA ALA A 199 3.65 0.34 8.69
C ALA A 199 3.72 0.84 10.15
N GLY A 200 2.57 1.19 10.75
CA GLY A 200 2.53 1.74 12.10
C GLY A 200 3.05 0.78 13.18
N SER A 201 3.50 1.30 14.32
CA SER A 201 3.84 0.46 15.49
C SER A 201 2.65 -0.36 16.00
N ASP A 202 2.89 -1.25 16.97
CA ASP A 202 1.82 -2.09 17.55
C ASP A 202 0.71 -1.27 18.23
N ASP A 203 0.96 -0.01 18.58
CA ASP A 203 -0.06 0.92 19.08
C ASP A 203 -1.08 1.32 18.00
N PHE A 204 -0.76 1.09 16.72
CA PHE A 204 -1.63 1.34 15.56
C PHE A 204 -2.29 0.07 15.04
N LYS A 205 -2.32 -0.99 15.84
CA LYS A 205 -3.10 -2.18 15.56
C LYS A 205 -4.56 -1.99 15.94
N ILE A 206 -5.45 -2.31 15.02
CA ILE A 206 -6.89 -2.31 15.22
C ILE A 206 -7.35 -3.76 15.27
N ASN A 207 -8.01 -4.12 16.38
CA ASN A 207 -8.68 -5.40 16.51
C ASN A 207 -10.07 -5.29 15.90
N LYS A 208 -10.23 -5.83 14.69
CA LYS A 208 -11.55 -5.97 14.08
C LYS A 208 -12.19 -7.27 14.54
N GLN A 209 -13.41 -7.16 15.06
CA GLN A 209 -14.26 -8.33 15.26
C GLN A 209 -14.82 -8.73 13.90
N THR A 210 -14.29 -9.81 13.32
CA THR A 210 -14.95 -10.46 12.18
C THR A 210 -16.15 -11.23 12.71
N HIS A 211 -17.36 -10.79 12.38
CA HIS A 211 -18.52 -11.68 12.46
C HIS A 211 -18.38 -12.67 11.32
N ASP A 212 -17.87 -13.87 11.62
CA ASP A 212 -17.99 -15.00 10.70
C ASP A 212 -19.49 -15.23 10.47
N GLY A 213 -19.98 -14.78 9.31
CA GLY A 213 -21.39 -14.83 8.91
C GLY A 213 -21.91 -16.25 8.66
N THR A 214 -21.24 -17.28 9.17
CA THR A 214 -21.77 -18.64 9.17
C THR A 214 -22.67 -18.82 10.39
N LEU A 215 -23.98 -18.65 10.17
CA LEU A 215 -25.03 -18.94 11.14
C LEU A 215 -25.14 -20.47 11.38
N HIS A 216 -24.12 -21.05 12.03
CA HIS A 216 -24.25 -22.31 12.73
C HIS A 216 -24.08 -22.00 14.22
N ILE A 217 -25.17 -22.14 14.96
CA ILE A 217 -25.21 -22.01 16.42
C ILE A 217 -24.39 -23.16 17.01
N VAL A 218 -23.07 -23.02 17.03
CA VAL A 218 -22.16 -23.78 17.87
C VAL A 218 -20.99 -22.86 18.20
N TYR A 219 -21.04 -22.21 19.36
CA TYR A 219 -19.92 -21.55 20.06
C TYR A 219 -18.75 -21.07 19.16
N SER A 220 -18.98 -20.02 18.36
CA SER A 220 -17.93 -19.36 17.59
C SER A 220 -17.00 -18.61 18.55
N GLU A 221 -15.81 -19.15 18.81
CA GLU A 221 -14.71 -18.38 19.40
C GLU A 221 -14.49 -17.12 18.55
N LYS A 222 -14.54 -15.95 19.18
CA LYS A 222 -14.31 -14.68 18.48
C LYS A 222 -12.86 -14.66 18.02
N THR A 223 -12.62 -14.87 16.74
CA THR A 223 -11.31 -14.64 16.13
C THR A 223 -11.16 -13.14 15.92
N TYR A 224 -10.16 -12.54 16.57
CA TYR A 224 -9.79 -11.15 16.33
C TYR A 224 -8.78 -11.13 15.21
N VAL A 225 -9.08 -10.38 14.16
CA VAL A 225 -8.10 -10.05 13.13
C VAL A 225 -7.46 -8.73 13.54
N THR A 226 -6.14 -8.76 13.69
CA THR A 226 -5.37 -7.58 14.05
C THR A 226 -4.77 -6.98 12.78
N GLU A 227 -5.34 -5.87 12.32
CA GLU A 227 -4.85 -5.08 11.19
C GLU A 227 -3.97 -3.94 11.69
N ARG A 228 -2.88 -3.65 11.00
CA ARG A 228 -1.99 -2.53 11.35
C ARG A 228 -2.19 -1.37 10.39
N GLN A 229 -2.44 -0.18 10.91
CA GLN A 229 -2.60 0.99 10.05
C GLN A 229 -1.31 1.35 9.31
N VAL A 230 -1.49 1.84 8.08
CA VAL A 230 -0.40 2.31 7.22
C VAL A 230 -0.54 3.80 7.02
N PHE A 231 0.59 4.50 7.03
CA PHE A 231 0.65 5.94 6.95
C PHE A 231 1.76 6.39 6.00
N THR A 232 1.77 7.67 5.67
CA THR A 232 2.98 8.35 5.20
C THR A 232 3.54 9.30 6.26
N TRP A 233 4.87 9.41 6.31
CA TRP A 233 5.61 10.30 7.23
C TRP A 233 6.80 10.96 6.53
N LYS A 234 7.10 12.22 6.86
CA LYS A 234 8.28 12.95 6.36
C LYS A 234 9.44 12.88 7.36
N TYR A 235 10.52 12.20 6.99
CA TYR A 235 11.74 12.19 7.79
C TYR A 235 12.43 13.55 7.77
N SER A 236 13.25 13.83 8.80
CA SER A 236 14.02 15.08 8.85
C SER A 236 15.11 15.08 7.77
N ASN A 237 15.64 13.89 7.49
CA ASN A 237 16.56 13.60 6.40
C ASN A 237 16.14 12.30 5.71
N ASP A 238 16.14 12.28 4.39
CA ASP A 238 15.83 11.08 3.58
C ASP A 238 16.76 9.91 3.92
N ASP A 239 17.99 10.15 4.40
CA ASP A 239 18.89 9.06 4.82
C ASP A 239 18.41 8.31 6.08
N GLU A 240 17.58 8.93 6.92
CA GLU A 240 17.04 8.28 8.14
C GLU A 240 16.15 7.09 7.78
N VAL A 241 15.43 7.17 6.66
CA VAL A 241 14.54 6.09 6.20
C VAL A 241 15.31 4.79 5.97
N LYS A 242 16.60 4.85 5.62
CA LYS A 242 17.43 3.66 5.35
C LYS A 242 17.66 2.81 6.60
N SER A 243 17.46 3.38 7.79
CA SER A 243 17.57 2.67 9.07
C SER A 243 16.22 2.22 9.65
N ASP A 244 15.11 2.70 9.09
CA ASP A 244 13.76 2.42 9.58
C ASP A 244 13.11 1.27 8.79
N GLU A 245 13.21 0.06 9.34
CA GLU A 245 12.62 -1.14 8.73
C GLU A 245 11.09 -1.06 8.56
N THR A 246 10.40 -0.16 9.26
CA THR A 246 8.94 0.02 9.08
C THR A 246 8.58 0.66 7.74
N ALA A 247 9.54 1.34 7.10
CA ALA A 247 9.41 1.97 5.78
C ALA A 247 10.04 1.14 4.65
N HIS A 248 10.53 -0.07 4.94
CA HIS A 248 11.12 -0.97 3.94
C HIS A 248 10.13 -2.05 3.52
N TRP A 249 9.97 -2.19 2.21
CA TRP A 249 8.98 -3.06 1.61
C TRP A 249 9.64 -4.04 0.65
N LEU A 250 9.41 -5.34 0.86
CA LEU A 250 9.68 -6.35 -0.14
C LEU A 250 8.58 -6.30 -1.20
N ILE A 251 8.94 -6.08 -2.46
CA ILE A 251 8.03 -6.12 -3.59
C ILE A 251 8.42 -7.31 -4.45
N LYS A 252 7.51 -8.27 -4.61
CA LYS A 252 7.80 -9.51 -5.34
C LYS A 252 6.63 -9.88 -6.24
N SER A 253 6.94 -10.25 -7.48
CA SER A 253 5.95 -10.73 -8.43
C SER A 253 5.38 -12.08 -7.99
N VAL A 254 4.08 -12.28 -8.17
CA VAL A 254 3.39 -13.55 -7.95
C VAL A 254 3.56 -14.48 -9.15
#